data_AF-A0A3M1T461-F1
#
_entry.id   AF-A0A3M1T461-F1
#
_cell.length_a   1.000
_cell.length_b   1.000
_cell.length_c   1.000
_cell.angle_alpha   90.00
_cell.angle_beta   90.00
_cell.angle_gamma   90.00
#
_symmetry.space_group_name_H-M   'P 1'
#
loop_
_entity.id
_entity.type
_entity.pdbx_description
1 polymer ?
#
loop_
_entity_poly.entity_id
_entity_poly.type
_entity_poly.pdbx_seq_one_letter_code
_entity_poly.pdbx_strand_id
1 'polypeptide(L)'
;MLTALSLLLGLALQLHVPGATVWQSTEIAPGQGWSVPCTVGRSGLLLLELQGLGSFVDVDLQVRGAGWEQAARGHRAEEVLLLPVLAGEQLRIEVPPPRARARFRLGATLLLDDARLGPGTAVEAEFALPVRAALFRVPGGARIRLRSTRGEGPGQVLLFDGGGDLVEWTRSRGRTTEVLPFAPFSGELFVLVRAEQACAFALEVLAETASAAERRRRHPLQAFVASLARTPAQRRVLAALGRQPDFVCLRAYLEDYPGGLPLDLQIVPGLEAHGVERFGTYSRGSLAVNPTIAPHQTNPQELVDTLVHELVHAVLSLPRAPGFPLAPDVLDSAHDPRLQGLGGAPLRRGSLPEPYGSYLAREYGPSASNPSEDYTDINSGAQRLITKVITENLERTGLGKKTLVFANVEARRRLHAETK
;
A
#
# COMPACT_ATOMS: atom_id res chain seq x y z
N MET A 1 -14.76 41.19 -18.09
CA MET A 1 -14.63 40.25 -16.95
C MET A 1 -14.28 38.89 -17.52
N LEU A 2 -13.12 38.39 -17.11
CA LEU A 2 -12.34 37.35 -17.78
C LEU A 2 -12.99 35.97 -17.77
N THR A 3 -13.30 35.45 -18.96
CA THR A 3 -13.33 34.02 -19.26
C THR A 3 -11.92 33.46 -19.09
N ALA A 4 -11.67 32.79 -17.97
CA ALA A 4 -10.44 32.02 -17.75
C ALA A 4 -10.43 30.82 -18.70
N LEU A 5 -9.81 31.03 -19.86
CA LEU A 5 -9.41 29.97 -20.78
C LEU A 5 -8.30 29.16 -20.09
N SER A 6 -8.66 28.08 -19.40
CA SER A 6 -7.68 27.10 -18.92
C SER A 6 -7.09 26.36 -20.13
N LEU A 7 -6.08 26.98 -20.75
CA LEU A 7 -5.21 26.37 -21.75
C LEU A 7 -4.45 25.21 -21.09
N LEU A 8 -5.04 24.02 -21.17
CA LEU A 8 -4.34 22.74 -21.04
C LEU A 8 -3.43 22.58 -22.28
N LEU A 9 -2.33 23.33 -22.33
CA LEU A 9 -1.17 22.94 -23.14
C LEU A 9 -0.61 21.69 -22.44
N GLY A 10 -1.10 20.53 -22.86
CA GLY A 10 -0.54 19.24 -22.48
C GLY A 10 0.87 19.15 -23.03
N LEU A 11 1.85 19.62 -22.25
CA LEU A 11 3.25 19.33 -22.51
C LEU A 11 3.41 17.81 -22.52
N ALA A 12 3.76 17.27 -23.69
CA ALA A 12 4.09 15.87 -23.85
C ALA A 12 5.39 15.57 -23.11
N LEU A 13 5.43 14.45 -22.41
CA LEU A 13 6.62 14.01 -21.70
C LEU A 13 7.46 13.15 -22.66
N GLN A 14 8.65 13.63 -22.99
CA GLN A 14 9.54 12.99 -23.97
C GLN A 14 10.78 12.43 -23.27
N LEU A 15 10.85 11.10 -23.11
CA LEU A 15 11.96 10.41 -22.47
C LEU A 15 12.95 9.90 -23.52
N HIS A 16 14.00 10.68 -23.79
CA HIS A 16 14.98 10.39 -24.87
C HIS A 16 16.34 9.88 -24.38
N VAL A 17 16.65 10.00 -23.09
CA VAL A 17 18.00 9.78 -22.57
C VAL A 17 17.96 8.79 -21.39
N PRO A 18 18.89 7.81 -21.34
CA PRO A 18 19.08 6.94 -20.18
C PRO A 18 19.22 7.73 -18.89
N GLY A 19 18.46 7.38 -17.84
CA GLY A 19 18.60 8.02 -16.53
C GLY A 19 18.16 9.48 -16.47
N ALA A 20 17.57 10.03 -17.53
CA ALA A 20 16.95 11.35 -17.47
C ALA A 20 15.58 11.24 -16.81
N THR A 21 15.44 11.87 -15.63
CA THR A 21 14.15 12.08 -15.00
C THR A 21 13.50 13.32 -15.59
N VAL A 22 12.28 13.18 -16.11
CA VAL A 22 11.44 14.30 -16.52
C VAL A 22 10.35 14.48 -15.48
N TRP A 23 10.22 15.72 -14.98
CA TRP A 23 9.19 16.09 -14.02
C TRP A 23 8.17 17.01 -14.66
N GLN A 24 6.89 16.72 -14.41
CA GLN A 24 5.78 17.60 -14.75
C GLN A 24 4.96 17.84 -13.48
N SER A 25 4.69 19.11 -13.16
CA SER A 25 3.86 19.47 -12.01
C SER A 25 2.58 20.12 -12.52
N THR A 26 1.45 19.77 -11.91
CA THR A 26 0.17 20.37 -12.24
C THR A 26 -0.71 20.50 -10.99
N GLU A 27 -1.65 21.43 -11.04
CA GLU A 27 -2.74 21.50 -10.08
C GLU A 27 -3.99 20.93 -10.72
N ILE A 28 -4.65 20.01 -10.03
CA ILE A 28 -5.84 19.32 -10.51
C ILE A 28 -7.03 19.81 -9.70
N ALA A 29 -8.00 20.42 -10.38
CA ALA A 29 -9.24 20.85 -9.77
C ALA A 29 -10.14 19.64 -9.45
N PRO A 30 -11.04 19.75 -8.45
CA PRO A 30 -12.01 18.70 -8.17
C PRO A 30 -12.80 18.33 -9.44
N GLY A 31 -12.95 17.04 -9.71
CA GLY A 31 -13.72 16.56 -10.86
C GLY A 31 -13.04 16.72 -12.23
N GLN A 32 -11.80 17.20 -12.29
CA GLN A 32 -10.98 17.19 -13.51
C GLN A 32 -9.87 16.15 -13.40
N GLY A 33 -9.67 15.34 -14.44
CA GLY A 33 -8.53 14.41 -14.51
C GLY A 33 -7.30 15.09 -15.11
N TRP A 34 -6.14 14.45 -14.96
CA TRP A 34 -4.91 14.87 -15.61
C TRP A 34 -4.40 13.74 -16.50
N SER A 35 -4.01 14.07 -17.73
CA SER A 35 -3.51 13.09 -18.69
C SER A 35 -2.27 13.66 -19.36
N VAL A 36 -1.21 12.86 -19.38
CA VAL A 36 0.08 13.21 -19.98
C VAL A 36 0.40 12.16 -21.04
N PRO A 37 0.47 12.54 -22.33
CA PRO A 37 1.02 11.66 -23.35
C PRO A 37 2.53 11.55 -23.13
N CYS A 38 3.05 10.34 -23.24
CA CYS A 38 4.45 10.03 -23.07
C CYS A 38 4.92 9.17 -24.25
N THR A 39 6.05 9.52 -24.85
CA THR A 39 6.71 8.68 -25.85
C THR A 39 8.01 8.17 -25.27
N VAL A 40 8.16 6.85 -25.28
CA VAL A 40 9.36 6.19 -24.77
C VAL A 40 10.39 6.08 -25.90
N GLY A 41 11.52 6.78 -25.80
CA GLY A 41 12.55 6.75 -26.84
C GLY A 41 13.36 5.45 -26.90
N ARG A 42 13.38 4.66 -25.82
CA ARG A 42 14.18 3.41 -25.69
C ARG A 42 13.48 2.37 -24.83
N SER A 43 13.67 1.09 -25.13
CA SER A 43 13.17 0.01 -24.28
C SER A 43 13.88 0.01 -22.93
N GLY A 44 13.15 -0.31 -21.86
CA GLY A 44 13.70 -0.33 -20.50
C GLY A 44 12.61 -0.48 -19.45
N LEU A 45 12.90 -0.03 -18.23
CA LEU A 45 11.94 0.02 -17.13
C LEU A 45 11.59 1.47 -16.83
N LEU A 46 10.32 1.82 -16.96
CA LEU A 46 9.82 3.15 -16.67
C LEU A 46 9.38 3.22 -15.21
N LEU A 47 10.09 4.02 -14.43
CA LEU A 47 9.69 4.41 -13.09
C LEU A 47 8.82 5.66 -13.17
N LEU A 48 7.58 5.57 -12.72
CA LEU A 48 6.71 6.72 -12.54
C LEU A 48 6.53 7.02 -11.07
N GLU A 49 6.64 8.29 -10.70
CA GLU A 49 6.52 8.77 -9.33
C GLU A 49 5.47 9.88 -9.29
N LEU A 50 4.36 9.68 -8.58
CA LEU A 50 3.36 10.72 -8.40
C LEU A 50 3.43 11.25 -6.97
N GLN A 51 3.79 12.52 -6.81
CA GLN A 51 3.93 13.20 -5.52
C GLN A 51 2.84 14.26 -5.34
N GLY A 52 2.00 14.13 -4.32
CA GLY A 52 1.09 15.15 -3.82
C GLY A 52 1.86 16.28 -3.12
N LEU A 53 1.81 17.48 -3.69
CA LEU A 53 2.46 18.67 -3.14
C LEU A 53 1.57 19.30 -2.06
N GLY A 54 1.67 18.79 -0.83
CA GLY A 54 0.82 19.20 0.29
C GLY A 54 -0.64 18.72 0.17
N SER A 55 -0.90 17.81 -0.76
CA SER A 55 -2.17 17.12 -0.93
C SER A 55 -2.14 15.79 -0.19
N PHE A 56 -3.25 15.43 0.45
CA PHE A 56 -3.49 14.10 1.00
C PHE A 56 -4.61 13.36 0.27
N VAL A 57 -4.98 13.86 -0.92
CA VAL A 57 -6.08 13.29 -1.70
C VAL A 57 -5.63 12.01 -2.38
N ASP A 58 -6.42 10.94 -2.20
CA ASP A 58 -6.28 9.69 -2.93
C ASP A 58 -6.24 9.95 -4.43
N VAL A 59 -5.22 9.42 -5.09
CA VAL A 59 -5.10 9.49 -6.53
C VAL A 59 -4.57 8.18 -7.06
N ASP A 60 -5.30 7.64 -8.03
CA ASP A 60 -4.81 6.51 -8.81
C ASP A 60 -3.86 7.01 -9.90
N LEU A 61 -2.81 6.26 -10.17
CA LEU A 61 -1.94 6.47 -11.31
C LEU A 61 -2.20 5.34 -12.30
N GLN A 62 -2.76 5.66 -13.47
CA GLN A 62 -3.04 4.72 -14.53
C GLN A 62 -2.09 4.95 -15.70
N VAL A 63 -1.64 3.87 -16.31
CA VAL A 63 -0.81 3.89 -17.51
C VAL A 63 -1.40 2.97 -18.54
N ARG A 64 -1.63 3.50 -19.73
CA ARG A 64 -2.18 2.77 -20.87
C ARG A 64 -1.15 2.76 -22.00
N GLY A 65 -0.80 1.56 -22.46
CA GLY A 65 0.03 1.32 -23.64
C GLY A 65 -0.78 0.74 -24.79
N ALA A 66 -0.09 0.32 -25.85
CA ALA A 66 -0.71 -0.29 -27.03
C ALA A 66 -1.18 -1.73 -26.72
N GLY A 67 -2.34 -1.85 -26.07
CA GLY A 67 -2.98 -3.14 -25.78
C GLY A 67 -2.81 -3.64 -24.34
N TRP A 68 -2.28 -2.82 -23.44
CA TRP A 68 -2.22 -3.12 -22.01
C TRP A 68 -2.53 -1.89 -21.17
N GLU A 69 -2.99 -2.13 -19.95
CA GLU A 69 -3.27 -1.11 -18.95
C GLU A 69 -2.72 -1.59 -17.61
N GLN A 70 -2.01 -0.71 -16.91
CA GLN A 70 -1.56 -0.94 -15.55
C GLN A 70 -1.97 0.25 -14.69
N ALA A 71 -2.41 -0.04 -13.47
CA ALA A 71 -2.77 0.99 -12.51
C ALA A 71 -1.99 0.75 -11.22
N ALA A 72 -1.29 1.78 -10.74
CA ALA A 72 -1.08 1.92 -9.32
C ALA A 72 -2.36 2.50 -8.77
N ARG A 73 -3.02 1.69 -7.96
CA ARG A 73 -4.09 2.18 -7.11
C ARG A 73 -3.42 2.43 -5.78
N GLY A 74 -3.57 3.63 -5.23
CA GLY A 74 -2.89 3.95 -3.98
C GLY A 74 -3.48 5.15 -3.27
N HIS A 75 -3.39 5.07 -1.93
CA HIS A 75 -3.94 6.02 -0.99
C HIS A 75 -2.80 6.89 -0.41
N ARG A 76 -1.92 7.45 -1.25
CA ARG A 76 -0.83 8.30 -0.74
C ARG A 76 -0.53 9.51 -1.61
N ALA A 77 -0.02 10.52 -0.92
CA ALA A 77 0.67 11.66 -1.51
C ALA A 77 1.99 11.26 -2.21
N GLU A 78 2.36 9.98 -2.27
CA GLU A 78 3.51 9.48 -3.04
C GLU A 78 3.19 8.08 -3.58
N GLU A 79 3.01 7.96 -4.90
CA GLU A 79 2.81 6.68 -5.61
C GLU A 79 4.02 6.38 -6.49
N VAL A 80 4.34 5.09 -6.62
CA VAL A 80 5.45 4.62 -7.47
C VAL A 80 5.00 3.44 -8.31
N LEU A 81 5.21 3.52 -9.63
CA LEU A 81 5.00 2.44 -10.58
C LEU A 81 6.30 2.09 -11.30
N LEU A 82 6.56 0.79 -11.47
CA LEU A 82 7.64 0.30 -12.31
C LEU A 82 7.04 -0.53 -13.45
N LEU A 83 7.30 -0.11 -14.69
CA LEU A 83 6.64 -0.67 -15.88
C LEU A 83 7.69 -1.09 -16.92
N PRO A 84 7.64 -2.31 -17.47
CA PRO A 84 8.42 -2.64 -18.67
C PRO A 84 7.84 -1.88 -19.86
N VAL A 85 8.71 -1.21 -20.63
CA VAL A 85 8.31 -0.39 -21.79
C VAL A 85 9.21 -0.66 -23.00
N LEU A 86 8.65 -0.51 -24.20
CA LEU A 86 9.37 -0.69 -25.46
C LEU A 86 9.72 0.65 -26.12
N ALA A 87 10.82 0.68 -26.87
CA ALA A 87 11.18 1.83 -27.70
C ALA A 87 10.08 2.16 -28.71
N GLY A 88 9.72 3.43 -28.81
CA GLY A 88 8.65 3.93 -29.67
C GLY A 88 7.24 3.76 -29.09
N GLU A 89 7.11 3.14 -27.92
CA GLU A 89 5.81 2.96 -27.28
C GLU A 89 5.20 4.32 -26.89
N GLN A 90 3.93 4.49 -27.22
CA GLN A 90 3.11 5.63 -26.83
C GLN A 90 2.32 5.25 -25.59
N LEU A 91 2.61 5.94 -24.49
CA LEU A 91 1.97 5.74 -23.22
C LEU A 91 1.05 6.92 -22.92
N ARG A 92 -0.07 6.63 -22.27
CA ARG A 92 -0.92 7.64 -21.67
C ARG A 92 -0.90 7.45 -20.17
N ILE A 93 -0.33 8.43 -19.46
CA ILE A 93 -0.32 8.46 -18.01
C ILE A 93 -1.53 9.27 -17.58
N GLU A 94 -2.41 8.66 -16.80
CA GLU A 94 -3.68 9.24 -16.37
C GLU A 94 -3.74 9.27 -14.84
N VAL A 95 -4.11 10.43 -14.33
CA VAL A 95 -4.45 10.67 -12.93
C VAL A 95 -5.94 11.00 -12.92
N PRO A 96 -6.80 10.12 -12.39
CA PRO A 96 -8.24 10.36 -12.33
C PRO A 96 -8.59 11.59 -11.50
N PRO A 97 -9.80 12.13 -11.69
CA PRO A 97 -10.23 13.31 -10.97
C PRO A 97 -10.19 13.16 -9.45
N PRO A 98 -9.43 14.00 -8.73
CA PRO A 98 -9.46 14.00 -7.27
C PRO A 98 -10.80 14.56 -6.76
N ARG A 99 -11.23 14.11 -5.58
CA ARG A 99 -12.45 14.62 -4.91
C ARG A 99 -12.31 16.05 -4.40
N ALA A 100 -11.08 16.48 -4.14
CA ALA A 100 -10.74 17.81 -3.66
C ALA A 100 -9.59 18.38 -4.49
N ARG A 101 -9.43 19.71 -4.43
CA ARG A 101 -8.37 20.41 -5.16
C ARG A 101 -7.03 19.97 -4.61
N ALA A 102 -6.13 19.57 -5.50
CA ALA A 102 -4.85 19.02 -5.10
C ALA A 102 -3.76 19.32 -6.12
N ARG A 103 -2.56 19.56 -5.62
CA ARG A 103 -1.37 19.79 -6.45
C ARG A 103 -0.57 18.51 -6.49
N PHE A 104 -0.15 18.11 -7.68
CA PHE A 104 0.65 16.92 -7.89
C PHE A 104 1.88 17.21 -8.75
N ARG A 105 2.86 16.34 -8.61
CA ARG A 105 4.07 16.31 -9.39
C ARG A 105 4.28 14.87 -9.85
N LEU A 106 4.24 14.66 -11.17
CA LEU A 106 4.59 13.39 -11.79
C LEU A 106 6.05 13.45 -12.23
N GLY A 107 6.84 12.50 -11.78
CA GLY A 107 8.16 12.19 -12.27
C GLY A 107 8.10 10.95 -13.13
N ALA A 108 8.86 10.94 -14.20
CA ALA A 108 9.06 9.77 -15.03
C ALA A 108 10.56 9.61 -15.27
N THR A 109 11.11 8.46 -14.89
CA THR A 109 12.52 8.11 -15.07
C THR A 109 12.59 6.82 -15.86
N LEU A 110 13.23 6.87 -17.03
CA LEU A 110 13.56 5.64 -17.76
C LEU A 110 14.83 5.05 -17.16
N LEU A 111 14.67 3.94 -16.44
CA LEU A 111 15.73 3.14 -15.88
C LEU A 111 16.21 2.18 -16.98
N LEU A 112 17.47 2.31 -17.35
CA LEU A 112 18.13 1.26 -18.13
C LEU A 112 18.69 0.24 -17.16
N ASP A 113 18.78 -1.01 -17.61
CA ASP A 113 19.25 -2.12 -16.79
C ASP A 113 20.73 -1.88 -16.43
N ASP A 114 21.00 -1.37 -15.23
CA ASP A 114 22.34 -0.89 -14.86
C ASP A 114 23.26 -2.05 -14.44
N ALA A 115 22.75 -3.07 -13.71
CA ALA A 115 23.52 -4.25 -13.33
C ALA A 115 22.69 -5.45 -12.84
N ARG A 116 23.08 -6.67 -13.25
CA ARG A 116 22.71 -7.93 -12.58
C ARG A 116 23.72 -8.23 -11.47
N LEU A 117 23.23 -8.37 -10.23
CA LEU A 117 24.04 -8.67 -9.06
C LEU A 117 23.84 -10.11 -8.60
N GLY A 118 24.92 -10.86 -8.50
CA GLY A 118 24.91 -12.23 -7.97
C GLY A 118 25.07 -12.27 -6.44
N PRO A 119 24.82 -13.43 -5.80
CA PRO A 119 25.12 -13.62 -4.38
C PRO A 119 26.59 -13.33 -4.06
N GLY A 120 26.86 -12.62 -2.98
CA GLY A 120 28.20 -12.15 -2.58
C GLY A 120 28.68 -10.88 -3.30
N THR A 121 27.88 -10.31 -4.22
CA THR A 121 28.24 -9.08 -4.93
C THR A 121 27.91 -7.86 -4.09
N ALA A 122 28.83 -6.91 -4.03
CA ALA A 122 28.60 -5.57 -3.49
C ALA A 122 28.79 -4.54 -4.60
N VAL A 123 27.87 -3.59 -4.72
CA VAL A 123 27.99 -2.45 -5.63
C VAL A 123 27.76 -1.18 -4.86
N GLU A 124 28.71 -0.24 -4.97
CA GLU A 124 28.51 1.13 -4.50
C GLU A 124 27.82 1.94 -5.58
N ALA A 125 26.75 2.61 -5.20
CA ALA A 125 26.06 3.60 -6.01
C ALA A 125 26.12 4.94 -5.31
N GLU A 126 26.66 5.94 -6.00
CA GLU A 126 26.63 7.33 -5.55
C GLU A 126 25.42 8.02 -6.19
N PHE A 127 24.53 8.53 -5.35
CA PHE A 127 23.32 9.21 -5.78
C PHE A 127 23.58 10.71 -5.75
N ALA A 128 23.97 11.25 -6.90
CA ALA A 128 24.08 12.68 -7.11
C ALA A 128 22.74 13.24 -7.63
N LEU A 129 22.33 14.39 -7.12
CA LEU A 129 21.17 15.09 -7.70
C LEU A 129 21.45 15.46 -9.17
N PRO A 130 20.51 15.25 -10.11
CA PRO A 130 19.10 14.90 -9.88
C PRO A 130 18.78 13.38 -9.88
N VAL A 131 19.75 12.50 -10.13
CA VAL A 131 19.53 11.05 -10.19
C VAL A 131 19.36 10.51 -8.78
N ARG A 132 18.11 10.23 -8.41
CA ARG A 132 17.75 9.77 -7.07
C ARG A 132 17.54 8.26 -6.98
N ALA A 133 17.64 7.52 -8.08
CA ALA A 133 17.31 6.12 -8.07
C ALA A 133 18.27 5.29 -8.93
N ALA A 134 18.54 4.06 -8.48
CA ALA A 134 19.37 3.08 -9.17
C ALA A 134 18.64 1.74 -9.13
N LEU A 135 18.71 1.02 -10.25
CA LEU A 135 17.99 -0.24 -10.44
C LEU A 135 18.95 -1.40 -10.57
N PHE A 136 18.74 -2.43 -9.77
CA PHE A 136 19.55 -3.65 -9.80
C PHE A 136 18.67 -4.87 -10.00
N ARG A 137 19.18 -5.88 -10.69
CA ARG A 137 18.54 -7.19 -10.78
C ARG A 137 19.23 -8.15 -9.83
N VAL A 138 18.46 -8.78 -8.96
CA VAL A 138 18.98 -9.76 -8.00
C VAL A 138 18.22 -11.09 -8.09
N PRO A 139 18.85 -12.22 -7.76
CA PRO A 139 18.15 -13.50 -7.63
C PRO A 139 17.01 -13.41 -6.62
N GLY A 140 15.89 -14.06 -6.93
CA GLY A 140 14.76 -14.14 -6.03
C GLY A 140 15.12 -14.88 -4.75
N GLY A 141 14.70 -14.30 -3.62
CA GLY A 141 15.06 -14.78 -2.29
C GLY A 141 16.46 -14.35 -1.81
N ALA A 142 17.23 -13.60 -2.61
CA ALA A 142 18.48 -13.02 -2.14
C ALA A 142 18.23 -12.05 -0.98
N ARG A 143 19.11 -12.07 0.02
CA ARG A 143 19.11 -11.08 1.10
C ARG A 143 19.90 -9.87 0.63
N ILE A 144 19.33 -8.69 0.78
CA ILE A 144 19.92 -7.45 0.30
C ILE A 144 20.31 -6.62 1.52
N ARG A 145 21.50 -6.04 1.53
CA ARG A 145 21.92 -5.06 2.52
C ARG A 145 22.23 -3.77 1.82
N LEU A 146 21.54 -2.71 2.20
CA LEU A 146 21.88 -1.35 1.86
C LEU A 146 22.70 -0.75 3.01
N ARG A 147 23.87 -0.21 2.72
CA ARG A 147 24.72 0.47 3.70
C ARG A 147 25.01 1.88 3.20
N SER A 148 24.69 2.91 3.97
CA SER A 148 25.19 4.25 3.68
C SER A 148 26.71 4.26 3.85
N THR A 149 27.41 4.62 2.78
CA THR A 149 28.87 4.77 2.76
C THR A 149 29.27 6.24 2.91
N ARG A 150 28.38 7.17 2.56
CA ARG A 150 28.61 8.61 2.69
C ARG A 150 27.31 9.40 2.85
N GLY A 151 27.21 10.15 3.95
CA GLY A 151 26.04 10.95 4.31
C GLY A 151 24.94 10.13 4.97
N GLU A 152 24.46 10.60 6.14
CA GLU A 152 23.26 10.03 6.76
C GLU A 152 22.04 10.66 6.09
N GLY A 153 21.56 10.02 5.02
CA GLY A 153 20.37 10.42 4.29
C GLY A 153 19.36 9.28 4.24
N PRO A 154 18.05 9.54 4.41
CA PRO A 154 17.06 8.50 4.28
C PRO A 154 17.08 7.94 2.85
N GLY A 155 17.32 6.63 2.76
CA GLY A 155 17.18 5.85 1.55
C GLY A 155 15.87 5.07 1.58
N GLN A 156 15.32 4.75 0.42
CA GLN A 156 14.21 3.82 0.27
C GLN A 156 14.70 2.67 -0.59
N VAL A 157 14.33 1.45 -0.24
CA VAL A 157 14.54 0.27 -1.09
C VAL A 157 13.18 -0.28 -1.42
N LEU A 158 12.86 -0.28 -2.71
CA LEU A 158 11.65 -0.84 -3.27
C LEU A 158 12.05 -2.11 -4.02
N LEU A 159 11.42 -3.24 -3.70
CA LEU A 159 11.62 -4.51 -4.41
C LEU A 159 10.41 -4.78 -5.29
N PHE A 160 10.64 -4.95 -6.58
CA PHE A 160 9.62 -5.32 -7.56
C PHE A 160 9.89 -6.72 -8.09
N ASP A 161 8.85 -7.45 -8.48
CA ASP A 161 9.01 -8.71 -9.20
C ASP A 161 9.17 -8.49 -10.72
N GLY A 162 9.35 -9.60 -11.45
CA GLY A 162 9.47 -9.61 -12.91
C GLY A 162 8.31 -8.95 -13.66
N GLY A 163 7.14 -8.81 -13.03
CA GLY A 163 5.95 -8.15 -13.58
C GLY A 163 5.85 -6.67 -13.24
N GLY A 164 6.77 -6.12 -12.45
CA GLY A 164 6.74 -4.74 -11.99
C GLY A 164 5.82 -4.50 -10.78
N ASP A 165 5.31 -5.56 -10.14
CA ASP A 165 4.54 -5.44 -8.92
C ASP A 165 5.47 -5.21 -7.72
N LEU A 166 5.13 -4.25 -6.85
CA LEU A 166 5.85 -4.02 -5.61
C LEU A 166 5.67 -5.21 -4.65
N VAL A 167 6.77 -5.85 -4.28
CA VAL A 167 6.82 -7.04 -3.40
C VAL A 167 7.20 -6.67 -1.96
N GLU A 168 8.12 -5.72 -1.81
CA GLU A 168 8.63 -5.26 -0.52
C GLU A 168 9.04 -3.80 -0.62
N TRP A 169 8.93 -3.09 0.50
CA TRP A 169 9.51 -1.77 0.62
C TRP A 169 10.04 -1.57 2.02
N THR A 170 11.19 -0.91 2.14
CA THR A 170 11.69 -0.42 3.42
C THR A 170 12.35 0.94 3.27
N ARG A 171 12.32 1.72 4.35
CA ARG A 171 13.00 3.01 4.44
C ARG A 171 14.20 2.87 5.35
N SER A 172 15.37 3.10 4.78
CA SER A 172 16.61 3.22 5.54
C SER A 172 16.58 4.48 6.39
N ARG A 173 16.59 4.30 7.72
CA ARG A 173 16.64 5.38 8.72
C ARG A 173 18.02 5.53 9.38
N GLY A 174 19.06 4.87 8.87
CA GLY A 174 20.37 4.85 9.51
C GLY A 174 21.51 4.40 8.58
N ARG A 175 22.66 4.04 9.16
CA ARG A 175 23.86 3.67 8.40
C ARG A 175 23.73 2.35 7.62
N THR A 176 22.88 1.44 8.07
CA THR A 176 22.68 0.14 7.42
C THR A 176 21.22 -0.27 7.52
N THR A 177 20.69 -0.79 6.42
CA THR A 177 19.33 -1.32 6.29
C THR A 177 19.40 -2.62 5.52
N GLU A 178 18.92 -3.70 6.14
CA GLU A 178 18.85 -5.00 5.48
C GLU A 178 17.42 -5.25 5.03
N VAL A 179 17.26 -5.66 3.77
CA VAL A 179 15.99 -5.95 3.13
C VAL A 179 15.94 -7.45 2.83
N LEU A 180 14.90 -8.10 3.30
CA LEU A 180 14.62 -9.50 3.05
C LEU A 180 13.34 -9.59 2.20
N PRO A 181 13.38 -10.15 0.98
CA PRO A 181 12.18 -10.35 0.20
C PRO A 181 11.18 -11.26 0.93
N PHE A 182 9.89 -10.92 0.82
CA PHE A 182 8.77 -11.57 1.50
C PHE A 182 8.57 -13.07 1.18
N ALA A 183 9.21 -13.60 0.15
CA ALA A 183 9.14 -15.02 -0.19
C ALA A 183 10.39 -15.45 -0.95
N PRO A 184 10.75 -16.75 -0.94
CA PRO A 184 11.62 -17.29 -1.98
C PRO A 184 10.92 -17.10 -3.32
N PHE A 185 11.27 -16.01 -4.01
CA PHE A 185 10.88 -15.80 -5.39
C PHE A 185 11.72 -16.72 -6.25
N SER A 186 11.08 -17.51 -7.11
CA SER A 186 11.79 -18.41 -8.03
C SER A 186 12.28 -17.71 -9.30
N GLY A 187 12.36 -16.38 -9.30
CA GLY A 187 12.68 -15.55 -10.46
C GLY A 187 13.62 -14.40 -10.10
N GLU A 188 13.70 -13.37 -10.93
CA GLU A 188 14.47 -12.17 -10.64
C GLU A 188 13.63 -11.14 -9.88
N LEU A 189 14.28 -10.39 -8.99
CA LEU A 189 13.73 -9.21 -8.35
C LEU A 189 14.45 -7.98 -8.89
N PHE A 190 13.69 -6.90 -9.08
CA PHE A 190 14.24 -5.57 -9.33
C PHE A 190 14.35 -4.83 -8.00
N VAL A 191 15.55 -4.39 -7.66
CA VAL A 191 15.85 -3.59 -6.48
C VAL A 191 16.01 -2.16 -6.93
N LEU A 192 15.04 -1.32 -6.59
CA LEU A 192 15.13 0.11 -6.79
C LEU A 192 15.57 0.75 -5.47
N VAL A 193 16.78 1.29 -5.46
CA VAL A 193 17.29 2.08 -4.34
C VAL A 193 17.04 3.54 -4.66
N ARG A 194 16.25 4.23 -3.83
CA ARG A 194 15.96 5.66 -3.94
C ARG A 194 16.61 6.45 -2.80
N ALA A 195 17.27 7.55 -3.12
CA ALA A 195 17.82 8.49 -2.16
C ALA A 195 16.96 9.75 -2.10
N GLU A 196 16.60 10.20 -0.89
CA GLU A 196 15.87 11.47 -0.72
C GLU A 196 16.79 12.69 -0.74
N GLN A 197 18.08 12.48 -0.49
CA GLN A 197 19.14 13.49 -0.46
C GLN A 197 20.39 12.94 -1.17
N ALA A 198 21.37 13.80 -1.47
CA ALA A 198 22.63 13.34 -2.03
C ALA A 198 23.37 12.46 -1.00
N CYS A 199 23.60 11.20 -1.35
CA CYS A 199 24.30 10.23 -0.50
C CYS A 199 24.87 9.10 -1.34
N ALA A 200 25.76 8.32 -0.74
CA ALA A 200 26.28 7.10 -1.36
C ALA A 200 25.82 5.89 -0.55
N PHE A 201 25.39 4.84 -1.25
CA PHE A 201 25.05 3.56 -0.65
C PHE A 201 25.84 2.43 -1.29
N ALA A 202 26.28 1.47 -0.48
CA ALA A 202 26.67 0.15 -0.92
C ALA A 202 25.45 -0.77 -0.87
N LEU A 203 25.11 -1.39 -1.99
CA LEU A 203 24.15 -2.48 -2.09
C LEU A 203 24.91 -3.82 -2.11
N GLU A 204 24.76 -4.62 -1.07
CA GLU A 204 25.34 -5.95 -0.96
C GLU A 204 24.24 -7.01 -1.13
N VAL A 205 24.44 -7.95 -2.05
CA VAL A 205 23.63 -9.16 -2.16
C VAL A 205 24.30 -10.24 -1.32
N LEU A 206 23.70 -10.60 -0.19
CA LEU A 206 24.29 -11.55 0.74
C LEU A 206 24.08 -12.98 0.25
N ALA A 207 25.15 -13.79 0.36
CA ALA A 207 25.18 -15.16 -0.14
C ALA A 207 24.26 -16.13 0.64
N GLU A 208 23.87 -15.77 1.86
CA GLU A 208 23.03 -16.61 2.70
C GLU A 208 21.57 -16.16 2.64
N THR A 209 20.69 -17.09 2.25
CA THR A 209 19.26 -16.95 2.53
C THR A 209 19.09 -16.98 4.05
N ALA A 210 18.56 -15.90 4.63
CA ALA A 210 18.33 -15.85 6.07
C ALA A 210 17.54 -17.10 6.50
N SER A 211 17.97 -17.73 7.60
CA SER A 211 17.29 -18.91 8.13
C SER A 211 15.80 -18.58 8.37
N ALA A 212 14.92 -19.58 8.29
CA ALA A 212 13.50 -19.36 8.57
C ALA A 212 13.28 -18.73 9.96
N ALA A 213 14.11 -19.08 10.95
CA ALA A 213 14.07 -18.50 12.29
C ALA A 213 14.47 -17.02 12.31
N GLU A 214 15.51 -16.61 11.57
CA GLU A 214 15.93 -15.21 11.49
C GLU A 214 14.91 -14.34 10.75
N ARG A 215 14.30 -14.86 9.68
CA ARG A 215 13.18 -14.19 8.99
C ARG A 215 12.00 -13.96 9.92
N ARG A 216 11.63 -14.96 10.73
CA ARG A 216 10.55 -14.83 11.72
C ARG A 216 10.83 -13.78 12.79
N ARG A 217 12.10 -13.63 13.20
CA ARG A 217 12.49 -12.61 14.19
C ARG A 217 12.48 -11.20 13.61
N ARG A 218 12.83 -11.03 12.34
CA ARG A 218 12.91 -9.72 11.66
C ARG A 218 11.57 -9.26 11.11
N HIS A 219 10.78 -10.19 10.60
CA HIS A 219 9.46 -9.94 10.02
C HIS A 219 8.39 -10.74 10.76
N PRO A 220 8.14 -10.42 12.04
CA PRO A 220 7.18 -11.13 12.88
C PRO A 220 5.75 -11.09 12.31
N LEU A 221 5.34 -9.97 11.70
CA LEU A 221 4.01 -9.85 11.13
C LEU A 221 3.87 -10.70 9.85
N GLN A 222 4.88 -10.72 8.99
CA GLN A 222 4.94 -11.66 7.87
C GLN A 222 4.82 -13.13 8.32
N ALA A 223 5.59 -13.51 9.34
CA ALA A 223 5.57 -14.86 9.87
C ALA A 223 4.20 -15.24 10.43
N PHE A 224 3.58 -14.31 11.16
CA PHE A 224 2.22 -14.45 11.66
C PHE A 224 1.23 -14.67 10.50
N VAL A 225 1.24 -13.81 9.49
CA VAL A 225 0.36 -13.91 8.31
C VAL A 225 0.49 -15.26 7.62
N ALA A 226 1.72 -15.74 7.39
CA ALA A 226 1.96 -17.05 6.79
C ALA A 226 1.41 -18.22 7.63
N SER A 227 1.38 -18.07 8.96
CA SER A 227 0.89 -19.10 9.88
C SER A 227 -0.63 -19.11 10.09
N LEU A 228 -1.34 -18.06 9.64
CA LEU A 228 -2.80 -18.05 9.61
C LEU A 228 -3.38 -19.08 8.63
N ALA A 229 -2.64 -19.43 7.59
CA ALA A 229 -3.13 -20.28 6.52
C ALA A 229 -3.29 -21.75 6.95
N ARG A 230 -4.53 -22.24 7.00
CA ARG A 230 -4.86 -23.65 7.30
C ARG A 230 -5.18 -24.46 6.06
N THR A 231 -5.69 -23.83 5.00
CA THR A 231 -6.03 -24.49 3.74
C THR A 231 -5.12 -24.07 2.58
N PRO A 232 -5.02 -24.85 1.49
CA PRO A 232 -4.31 -24.43 0.27
C PRO A 232 -4.84 -23.11 -0.31
N ALA A 233 -6.16 -22.89 -0.24
CA ALA A 233 -6.78 -21.66 -0.71
C ALA A 233 -6.35 -20.45 0.14
N GLN A 234 -6.37 -20.58 1.47
CA GLN A 234 -5.87 -19.56 2.39
C GLN A 234 -4.39 -19.23 2.14
N ARG A 235 -3.55 -20.24 1.92
CA ARG A 235 -2.12 -20.02 1.58
C ARG A 235 -1.96 -19.18 0.32
N ARG A 236 -2.73 -19.45 -0.73
CA ARG A 236 -2.67 -18.70 -1.99
C ARG A 236 -3.14 -17.25 -1.83
N VAL A 237 -4.25 -17.01 -1.14
CA VAL A 237 -4.75 -15.63 -0.94
C VAL A 237 -3.87 -14.81 -0.02
N LEU A 238 -3.25 -15.42 1.00
CA LEU A 238 -2.31 -14.72 1.90
C LEU A 238 -0.95 -14.46 1.23
N ALA A 239 -0.50 -15.37 0.35
CA ALA A 239 0.68 -15.12 -0.47
C ALA A 239 0.47 -13.96 -1.47
N ALA A 240 -0.73 -13.86 -2.04
CA ALA A 240 -1.09 -12.75 -2.93
C ALA A 240 -1.30 -11.43 -2.16
N LEU A 241 -1.91 -11.47 -0.97
CA LEU A 241 -1.99 -10.34 -0.03
C LEU A 241 -0.59 -9.81 0.31
N GLY A 242 0.38 -10.70 0.52
CA GLY A 242 1.77 -10.34 0.79
C GLY A 242 2.46 -9.53 -0.31
N ARG A 243 1.88 -9.46 -1.51
CA ARG A 243 2.32 -8.64 -2.65
C ARG A 243 1.39 -7.47 -2.95
N GLN A 244 0.32 -7.30 -2.17
CA GLN A 244 -0.62 -6.22 -2.38
C GLN A 244 0.01 -4.92 -1.83
N PRO A 245 0.14 -3.85 -2.63
CA PRO A 245 0.95 -2.70 -2.27
C PRO A 245 0.56 -2.02 -0.95
N ASP A 246 -0.74 -1.85 -0.67
CA ASP A 246 -1.20 -1.25 0.59
C ASP A 246 -0.88 -2.13 1.79
N PHE A 247 -1.03 -3.45 1.66
CA PHE A 247 -0.69 -4.40 2.72
C PHE A 247 0.81 -4.45 3.00
N VAL A 248 1.65 -4.50 1.95
CA VAL A 248 3.12 -4.42 2.07
C VAL A 248 3.51 -3.16 2.84
N CYS A 249 2.89 -2.04 2.48
CA CYS A 249 3.06 -0.75 3.12
C CYS A 249 2.66 -0.72 4.60
N LEU A 250 1.51 -1.32 4.96
CA LEU A 250 1.06 -1.43 6.36
C LEU A 250 2.01 -2.30 7.18
N ARG A 251 2.41 -3.45 6.62
CA ARG A 251 3.34 -4.38 7.27
C ARG A 251 4.68 -3.69 7.54
N ALA A 252 5.29 -3.12 6.51
CA ALA A 252 6.59 -2.47 6.63
C ALA A 252 6.57 -1.35 7.68
N TYR A 253 5.50 -0.53 7.71
CA TYR A 253 5.37 0.50 8.73
C TYR A 253 5.35 -0.04 10.16
N LEU A 254 4.64 -1.14 10.40
CA LEU A 254 4.54 -1.78 11.72
C LEU A 254 5.83 -2.48 12.14
N GLU A 255 6.50 -3.17 11.21
CA GLU A 255 7.77 -3.85 11.48
C GLU A 255 8.93 -2.86 11.68
N ASP A 256 8.92 -1.74 10.96
CA ASP A 256 9.91 -0.64 11.07
C ASP A 256 9.50 0.44 12.09
N TYR A 257 8.48 0.18 12.91
CA TYR A 257 8.04 1.15 13.92
C TYR A 257 9.16 1.37 14.97
N PRO A 258 9.39 2.60 15.44
CA PRO A 258 10.42 2.86 16.46
C PRO A 258 10.21 2.01 17.71
N GLY A 259 11.22 1.20 18.07
CA GLY A 259 11.11 0.22 19.17
C GLY A 259 10.80 -1.22 18.72
N GLY A 260 10.65 -1.46 17.42
CA GLY A 260 10.29 -2.76 16.84
C GLY A 260 8.78 -2.91 16.67
N LEU A 261 8.34 -4.11 16.28
CA LEU A 261 6.92 -4.41 16.10
C LEU A 261 6.14 -4.13 17.39
N PRO A 262 5.20 -3.16 17.41
CA PRO A 262 4.48 -2.77 18.62
C PRO A 262 3.22 -3.63 18.83
N LEU A 263 3.25 -4.87 18.35
CA LEU A 263 2.11 -5.78 18.34
C LEU A 263 2.46 -7.13 18.97
N ASP A 264 1.59 -7.59 19.85
CA ASP A 264 1.50 -8.98 20.24
C ASP A 264 0.57 -9.72 19.27
N LEU A 265 1.10 -10.70 18.54
CA LEU A 265 0.41 -11.36 17.43
C LEU A 265 -0.10 -12.74 17.84
N GLN A 266 -1.41 -12.95 17.79
CA GLN A 266 -2.04 -14.15 18.32
C GLN A 266 -2.94 -14.84 17.30
N ILE A 267 -2.80 -16.17 17.18
CA ILE A 267 -3.71 -17.01 16.42
C ILE A 267 -4.59 -17.72 17.43
N VAL A 268 -5.87 -17.34 17.50
CA VAL A 268 -6.81 -17.83 18.51
C VAL A 268 -7.98 -18.54 17.81
N PRO A 269 -7.88 -19.86 17.57
CA PRO A 269 -9.01 -20.64 17.06
C PRO A 269 -10.20 -20.55 18.03
N GLY A 270 -11.39 -20.24 17.51
CA GLY A 270 -12.57 -20.05 18.35
C GLY A 270 -12.50 -18.79 19.23
N LEU A 271 -11.84 -17.73 18.74
CA LEU A 271 -11.83 -16.43 19.41
C LEU A 271 -13.26 -15.99 19.71
N GLU A 272 -13.59 -15.78 20.98
CA GLU A 272 -14.91 -15.32 21.41
C GLU A 272 -14.81 -13.96 22.12
N ALA A 273 -15.76 -13.07 21.84
CA ALA A 273 -15.94 -11.84 22.59
C ALA A 273 -17.43 -11.58 22.84
N HIS A 274 -17.80 -11.46 24.12
CA HIS A 274 -19.18 -11.34 24.58
C HIS A 274 -20.09 -12.50 24.16
N GLY A 275 -19.57 -13.74 24.20
CA GLY A 275 -20.33 -14.96 23.88
C GLY A 275 -20.59 -15.17 22.38
N VAL A 276 -19.90 -14.40 21.52
CA VAL A 276 -19.99 -14.51 20.06
C VAL A 276 -18.59 -14.74 19.49
N GLU A 277 -18.46 -15.74 18.62
CA GLU A 277 -17.21 -16.01 17.90
C GLU A 277 -16.87 -14.83 16.98
N ARG A 278 -15.63 -14.35 17.05
CA ARG A 278 -15.11 -13.21 16.29
C ARG A 278 -14.16 -13.67 15.21
N PHE A 279 -14.07 -12.86 14.16
CA PHE A 279 -13.14 -13.04 13.06
C PHE A 279 -11.72 -12.65 13.51
N GLY A 280 -11.61 -11.50 14.17
CA GLY A 280 -10.38 -10.98 14.77
C GLY A 280 -10.68 -9.93 15.85
N THR A 281 -9.63 -9.44 16.49
CA THR A 281 -9.69 -8.26 17.36
C THR A 281 -8.31 -7.62 17.50
N TYR A 282 -8.27 -6.29 17.45
CA TYR A 282 -7.17 -5.49 17.93
C TYR A 282 -7.55 -4.82 19.26
N SER A 283 -6.74 -5.03 20.30
CA SER A 283 -6.93 -4.37 21.59
C SER A 283 -5.61 -4.19 22.34
N ARG A 284 -5.31 -2.96 22.74
CA ARG A 284 -4.15 -2.59 23.59
C ARG A 284 -2.82 -3.18 23.08
N GLY A 285 -2.57 -3.09 21.78
CA GLY A 285 -1.35 -3.62 21.17
C GLY A 285 -1.39 -5.13 20.88
N SER A 286 -2.49 -5.84 21.16
CA SER A 286 -2.65 -7.24 20.77
C SER A 286 -3.51 -7.33 19.51
N LEU A 287 -3.05 -8.06 18.49
CA LEU A 287 -3.82 -8.41 17.30
C LEU A 287 -4.04 -9.93 17.31
N ALA A 288 -5.30 -10.33 17.47
CA ALA A 288 -5.72 -11.73 17.45
C ALA A 288 -6.58 -12.02 16.22
N VAL A 289 -6.33 -13.14 15.54
CA VAL A 289 -7.13 -13.62 14.39
C VAL A 289 -7.57 -15.05 14.62
N ASN A 290 -8.84 -15.33 14.29
CA ASN A 290 -9.43 -16.66 14.34
C ASN A 290 -9.46 -17.30 12.95
N PRO A 291 -8.49 -18.13 12.56
CA PRO A 291 -8.45 -18.70 11.22
C PRO A 291 -9.49 -19.83 11.00
N THR A 292 -10.18 -20.27 12.07
CA THR A 292 -11.06 -21.44 12.03
C THR A 292 -12.54 -21.11 11.94
N ILE A 293 -12.96 -19.85 12.10
CA ILE A 293 -14.36 -19.47 11.94
C ILE A 293 -14.87 -19.84 10.54
N ALA A 294 -16.10 -20.36 10.45
CA ALA A 294 -16.63 -20.93 9.20
C ALA A 294 -16.55 -19.98 7.97
N PRO A 295 -16.77 -18.65 8.08
CA PRO A 295 -16.56 -17.73 6.97
C PRO A 295 -15.13 -17.72 6.43
N HIS A 296 -14.10 -17.81 7.28
CA HIS A 296 -12.69 -17.87 6.84
C HIS A 296 -12.36 -19.17 6.10
N GLN A 297 -13.06 -20.26 6.40
CA GLN A 297 -12.88 -21.55 5.75
C GLN A 297 -13.57 -21.60 4.38
N THR A 298 -14.78 -21.03 4.29
CA THR A 298 -15.62 -21.07 3.10
C THR A 298 -15.33 -19.94 2.10
N ASN A 299 -14.85 -18.80 2.59
CA ASN A 299 -14.38 -17.69 1.78
C ASN A 299 -13.02 -17.19 2.31
N PRO A 300 -11.89 -17.64 1.72
CA PRO A 300 -10.57 -17.28 2.23
C PRO A 300 -10.26 -15.77 2.14
N GLN A 301 -11.05 -14.99 1.38
CA GLN A 301 -10.95 -13.53 1.39
C GLN A 301 -11.45 -12.89 2.69
N GLU A 302 -12.34 -13.53 3.45
CA GLU A 302 -12.77 -13.01 4.76
C GLU A 302 -11.59 -12.96 5.75
N LEU A 303 -10.63 -13.88 5.61
CA LEU A 303 -9.39 -13.86 6.39
C LEU A 303 -8.51 -12.66 6.02
N VAL A 304 -8.51 -12.29 4.72
CA VAL A 304 -7.80 -11.10 4.22
C VAL A 304 -8.47 -9.83 4.72
N ASP A 305 -9.80 -9.76 4.62
CA ASP A 305 -10.63 -8.66 5.17
C ASP A 305 -10.28 -8.42 6.64
N THR A 306 -10.43 -9.46 7.47
CA THR A 306 -10.15 -9.43 8.90
C THR A 306 -8.74 -8.94 9.19
N LEU A 307 -7.74 -9.50 8.51
CA LEU A 307 -6.35 -9.11 8.76
C LEU A 307 -6.11 -7.63 8.42
N VAL A 308 -6.60 -7.14 7.28
CA VAL A 308 -6.42 -5.72 6.89
C VAL A 308 -7.20 -4.81 7.83
N HIS A 309 -8.42 -5.19 8.21
CA HIS A 309 -9.27 -4.49 9.16
C HIS A 309 -8.54 -4.28 10.50
N GLU A 310 -8.05 -5.35 11.12
CA GLU A 310 -7.36 -5.26 12.42
C GLU A 310 -6.03 -4.51 12.31
N LEU A 311 -5.34 -4.59 11.16
CA LEU A 311 -4.12 -3.80 10.94
C LEU A 311 -4.41 -2.29 10.80
N VAL A 312 -5.58 -1.89 10.29
CA VAL A 312 -5.99 -0.47 10.28
C VAL A 312 -6.12 0.03 11.72
N HIS A 313 -6.79 -0.72 12.60
CA HIS A 313 -6.87 -0.38 14.04
C HIS A 313 -5.49 -0.30 14.68
N ALA A 314 -4.64 -1.30 14.42
CA ALA A 314 -3.29 -1.35 14.95
C ALA A 314 -2.48 -0.11 14.55
N VAL A 315 -2.50 0.28 13.28
CA VAL A 315 -1.76 1.45 12.81
C VAL A 315 -2.30 2.75 13.41
N LEU A 316 -3.62 2.92 13.50
CA LEU A 316 -4.23 4.14 14.03
C LEU A 316 -3.98 4.33 15.53
N SER A 317 -3.81 3.24 16.27
CA SER A 317 -3.48 3.27 17.71
C SER A 317 -2.08 3.80 18.03
N LEU A 318 -1.19 3.83 17.04
CA LEU A 318 0.20 4.21 17.24
C LEU A 318 0.39 5.72 17.05
N PRO A 319 1.26 6.35 17.86
CA PRO A 319 1.77 7.68 17.55
C PRO A 319 2.30 7.76 16.12
N ARG A 320 1.91 8.81 15.38
CA ARG A 320 2.33 8.98 13.99
C ARG A 320 3.86 9.12 13.91
N ALA A 321 4.49 8.26 13.11
CA ALA A 321 5.92 8.26 12.82
C ALA A 321 6.16 8.50 11.31
N PRO A 322 7.39 8.90 10.88
CA PRO A 322 7.69 9.10 9.47
C PRO A 322 7.38 7.86 8.62
N GLY A 323 6.65 8.05 7.51
CA GLY A 323 6.18 6.94 6.66
C GLY A 323 4.83 6.36 7.10
N PHE A 324 4.04 7.09 7.89
CA PHE A 324 2.69 6.69 8.30
C PHE A 324 1.85 6.23 7.09
N PRO A 325 1.23 5.03 7.15
CA PRO A 325 0.90 4.33 5.93
C PRO A 325 -0.52 4.55 5.43
N LEU A 326 -1.39 5.16 6.25
CA LEU A 326 -2.80 5.36 5.99
C LEU A 326 -3.07 6.81 5.53
N ALA A 327 -3.99 6.96 4.57
CA ALA A 327 -4.52 8.26 4.20
C ALA A 327 -5.27 8.91 5.37
N PRO A 328 -5.36 10.25 5.46
CA PRO A 328 -5.98 10.93 6.60
C PRO A 328 -7.46 10.64 6.81
N ASP A 329 -8.18 10.21 5.78
CA ASP A 329 -9.59 9.86 5.85
C ASP A 329 -9.83 8.37 6.13
N VAL A 330 -8.78 7.57 6.29
CA VAL A 330 -8.87 6.19 6.78
C VAL A 330 -8.84 6.22 8.30
N LEU A 331 -10.00 6.02 8.93
CA LEU A 331 -10.19 6.10 10.38
C LEU A 331 -10.97 4.90 10.90
N ASP A 332 -10.74 4.59 12.16
CA ASP A 332 -11.66 3.81 12.98
C ASP A 332 -12.42 4.72 13.94
N SER A 333 -13.38 4.15 14.66
CA SER A 333 -14.24 4.88 15.57
C SER A 333 -13.50 5.47 16.78
N ALA A 334 -12.42 4.82 17.23
CA ALA A 334 -11.64 5.25 18.40
C ALA A 334 -10.73 6.44 18.08
N HIS A 335 -10.29 6.57 16.83
CA HIS A 335 -9.35 7.58 16.36
C HIS A 335 -10.00 8.65 15.49
N ASP A 336 -11.33 8.64 15.34
CA ASP A 336 -12.07 9.70 14.66
C ASP A 336 -12.24 10.92 15.58
N PRO A 337 -11.68 12.10 15.23
CA PRO A 337 -11.81 13.32 16.02
C PRO A 337 -13.26 13.72 16.29
N ARG A 338 -14.19 13.37 15.39
CA ARG A 338 -15.62 13.68 15.52
C ARG A 338 -16.33 12.76 16.50
N LEU A 339 -15.73 11.63 16.87
CA LEU A 339 -16.28 10.68 17.84
C LEU A 339 -15.55 10.76 19.19
N GLN A 340 -14.65 11.73 19.37
CA GLN A 340 -13.99 11.99 20.65
C GLN A 340 -15.03 12.19 21.75
N GLY A 341 -14.91 11.41 22.82
CA GLY A 341 -15.85 11.39 23.95
C GLY A 341 -16.83 10.20 23.95
N LEU A 342 -16.93 9.43 22.86
CA LEU A 342 -17.80 8.24 22.79
C LEU A 342 -17.13 6.94 23.29
N GLY A 343 -15.89 7.02 23.78
CA GLY A 343 -15.26 5.95 24.57
C GLY A 343 -14.87 4.67 23.81
N GLY A 344 -14.82 4.68 22.47
CA GLY A 344 -14.25 3.59 21.66
C GLY A 344 -14.96 2.23 21.76
N ALA A 345 -16.21 2.20 22.23
CA ALA A 345 -17.03 1.01 22.41
C ALA A 345 -18.08 0.90 21.28
N PRO A 346 -18.70 -0.28 21.04
CA PRO A 346 -19.42 -0.55 19.80
C PRO A 346 -20.43 0.56 19.50
N LEU A 347 -20.41 1.04 18.26
CA LEU A 347 -21.22 2.16 17.79
C LEU A 347 -22.68 1.71 17.66
N ARG A 348 -23.35 1.55 18.80
CA ARG A 348 -24.75 1.09 18.88
C ARG A 348 -25.70 2.24 18.61
N ARG A 349 -26.53 2.11 17.58
CA ARG A 349 -27.51 3.12 17.14
C ARG A 349 -28.39 3.64 18.27
N GLY A 350 -28.82 2.77 19.19
CA GLY A 350 -29.68 3.13 20.33
C GLY A 350 -28.97 3.79 21.51
N SER A 351 -27.63 3.79 21.54
CA SER A 351 -26.83 4.31 22.66
C SER A 351 -26.14 5.64 22.36
N LEU A 352 -26.28 6.14 21.12
CA LEU A 352 -25.53 7.29 20.63
C LEU A 352 -26.39 8.57 20.60
N PRO A 353 -25.85 9.72 21.03
CA PRO A 353 -26.55 10.99 20.89
C PRO A 353 -26.90 11.30 19.42
N GLU A 354 -28.08 11.87 19.18
CA GLU A 354 -28.63 12.18 17.86
C GLU A 354 -27.66 12.89 16.88
N PRO A 355 -26.81 13.85 17.31
CA PRO A 355 -25.84 14.51 16.41
C PRO A 355 -24.86 13.53 15.74
N TYR A 356 -24.54 12.41 16.39
CA TYR A 356 -23.64 11.40 15.84
C TYR A 356 -24.33 10.43 14.89
N GLY A 357 -25.65 10.22 15.02
CA GLY A 357 -26.38 9.24 14.22
C GLY A 357 -26.29 9.52 12.71
N SER A 358 -26.47 10.79 12.30
CA SER A 358 -26.33 11.19 10.90
C SER A 358 -24.89 11.08 10.38
N TYR A 359 -23.91 11.39 11.22
CA TYR A 359 -22.49 11.28 10.88
C TYR A 359 -22.07 9.81 10.71
N LEU A 360 -22.44 8.96 11.66
CA LEU A 360 -22.13 7.53 11.65
C LEU A 360 -22.86 6.80 10.53
N ALA A 361 -24.12 7.15 10.27
CA ALA A 361 -24.84 6.68 9.09
C ALA A 361 -24.08 6.99 7.79
N ARG A 362 -23.50 8.20 7.69
CA ARG A 362 -22.82 8.65 6.48
C ARG A 362 -21.41 8.11 6.30
N GLU A 363 -20.61 8.08 7.36
CA GLU A 363 -19.21 7.70 7.27
C GLU A 363 -18.98 6.22 7.58
N TYR A 364 -19.67 5.66 8.56
CA TYR A 364 -19.46 4.27 8.97
C TYR A 364 -20.48 3.34 8.29
N GLY A 365 -21.77 3.68 8.32
CA GLY A 365 -22.84 2.84 7.81
C GLY A 365 -23.17 1.66 8.75
N PRO A 366 -24.27 0.94 8.50
CA PRO A 366 -24.65 -0.23 9.30
C PRO A 366 -23.57 -1.31 9.25
N SER A 367 -23.39 -2.03 10.36
CA SER A 367 -22.64 -3.29 10.37
C SER A 367 -23.43 -4.38 9.63
N ALA A 368 -22.79 -5.17 8.77
CA ALA A 368 -23.43 -6.30 8.09
C ALA A 368 -23.81 -7.42 9.06
N SER A 369 -23.12 -7.56 10.19
CA SER A 369 -23.44 -8.57 11.19
C SER A 369 -24.67 -8.22 12.03
N ASN A 370 -24.94 -6.92 12.23
CA ASN A 370 -26.11 -6.43 12.97
C ASN A 370 -26.55 -5.04 12.48
N PRO A 371 -27.15 -4.94 11.27
CA PRO A 371 -27.38 -3.66 10.61
C PRO A 371 -28.44 -2.79 11.29
N SER A 372 -29.31 -3.40 12.10
CA SER A 372 -30.35 -2.72 12.88
C SER A 372 -29.81 -2.04 14.13
N GLU A 373 -28.75 -2.58 14.74
CA GLU A 373 -28.29 -2.12 16.05
C GLU A 373 -26.92 -1.45 16.01
N ASP A 374 -26.05 -1.84 15.08
CA ASP A 374 -24.64 -1.44 15.08
C ASP A 374 -24.27 -0.67 13.82
N TYR A 375 -23.39 0.33 13.99
CA TYR A 375 -22.53 0.81 12.92
C TYR A 375 -21.24 -0.04 12.91
N THR A 376 -20.58 -0.11 11.75
CA THR A 376 -19.19 -0.61 11.74
C THR A 376 -18.29 0.35 12.50
N ASP A 377 -17.22 -0.18 13.05
CA ASP A 377 -16.13 0.50 13.77
C ASP A 377 -15.07 1.13 12.87
N ILE A 378 -15.18 0.96 11.55
CA ILE A 378 -14.29 1.58 10.56
C ILE A 378 -15.07 2.46 9.58
N ASN A 379 -14.49 3.61 9.22
CA ASN A 379 -15.18 4.59 8.41
C ASN A 379 -15.15 4.27 6.89
N SER A 380 -15.64 5.20 6.08
CA SER A 380 -15.74 5.04 4.64
C SER A 380 -14.40 4.99 3.93
N GLY A 381 -13.35 5.63 4.46
CA GLY A 381 -11.99 5.52 3.95
C GLY A 381 -11.43 4.12 4.17
N ALA A 382 -11.51 3.63 5.41
CA ALA A 382 -11.04 2.30 5.77
C ALA A 382 -11.74 1.18 4.98
N GLN A 383 -13.06 1.26 4.84
CA GLN A 383 -13.80 0.27 4.03
C GLN A 383 -13.37 0.30 2.56
N ARG A 384 -13.07 1.47 1.98
CA ARG A 384 -12.57 1.55 0.60
C ARG A 384 -11.22 0.86 0.46
N LEU A 385 -10.29 1.13 1.38
CA LEU A 385 -8.99 0.46 1.43
C LEU A 385 -9.16 -1.07 1.47
N ILE A 386 -9.98 -1.60 2.39
CA ILE A 386 -10.21 -3.04 2.51
C ILE A 386 -10.86 -3.62 1.24
N THR A 387 -11.92 -2.99 0.71
CA THR A 387 -12.57 -3.48 -0.52
C THR A 387 -11.60 -3.53 -1.70
N LYS A 388 -10.71 -2.54 -1.82
CA LYS A 388 -9.68 -2.50 -2.85
C LYS A 388 -8.70 -3.66 -2.70
N VAL A 389 -8.14 -3.85 -1.51
CA VAL A 389 -7.21 -4.96 -1.23
C VAL A 389 -7.86 -6.29 -1.62
N ILE A 390 -9.12 -6.50 -1.25
CA ILE A 390 -9.85 -7.74 -1.56
C ILE A 390 -10.14 -7.87 -3.05
N THR A 391 -10.56 -6.80 -3.73
CA THR A 391 -10.79 -6.81 -5.19
C THR A 391 -9.52 -7.17 -5.95
N GLU A 392 -8.40 -6.53 -5.65
CA GLU A 392 -7.11 -6.83 -6.29
C GLU A 392 -6.62 -8.24 -5.97
N ASN A 393 -6.82 -8.68 -4.72
CA ASN A 393 -6.46 -10.04 -4.32
C ASN A 393 -7.34 -11.10 -5.00
N LEU A 394 -8.62 -10.81 -5.23
CA LEU A 394 -9.53 -11.62 -6.03
C LEU A 394 -9.10 -11.68 -7.49
N GLU A 395 -8.78 -10.53 -8.10
CA GLU A 395 -8.29 -10.44 -9.49
C GLU A 395 -7.01 -11.28 -9.68
N ARG A 396 -6.08 -11.23 -8.72
CA ARG A 396 -4.81 -11.98 -8.76
C ARG A 396 -4.97 -13.48 -8.54
N THR A 397 -5.92 -13.91 -7.71
CA THR A 397 -5.99 -15.30 -7.27
C THR A 397 -7.12 -16.10 -7.92
N GLY A 398 -8.22 -15.44 -8.29
CA GLY A 398 -9.47 -16.09 -8.67
C GLY A 398 -10.12 -16.91 -7.55
N LEU A 399 -9.73 -16.69 -6.28
CA LEU A 399 -10.17 -17.52 -5.15
C LEU A 399 -11.05 -16.74 -4.16
N GLY A 400 -12.21 -17.31 -3.84
CA GLY A 400 -13.18 -16.76 -2.89
C GLY A 400 -14.21 -15.85 -3.54
N LYS A 401 -14.80 -14.96 -2.75
CA LYS A 401 -15.82 -13.99 -3.19
C LYS A 401 -15.71 -12.70 -2.35
N LYS A 402 -16.46 -11.67 -2.76
CA LYS A 402 -16.64 -10.44 -1.96
C LYS A 402 -17.03 -10.77 -0.52
N THR A 403 -16.47 -10.03 0.42
CA THR A 403 -16.59 -10.25 1.86
C THR A 403 -17.67 -9.38 2.51
N LEU A 404 -17.84 -9.51 3.82
CA LEU A 404 -18.80 -8.71 4.61
C LEU A 404 -18.60 -7.19 4.46
N VAL A 405 -17.37 -6.70 4.29
CA VAL A 405 -17.14 -5.26 4.08
C VAL A 405 -17.83 -4.72 2.82
N PHE A 406 -18.01 -5.54 1.78
CA PHE A 406 -18.76 -5.11 0.58
C PHE A 406 -20.24 -4.91 0.90
N ALA A 407 -20.81 -5.76 1.74
CA ALA A 407 -22.19 -5.61 2.21
C ALA A 407 -22.35 -4.32 3.04
N ASN A 408 -21.36 -3.97 3.89
CA ASN A 408 -21.36 -2.69 4.62
C ASN A 408 -21.38 -1.49 3.65
N VAL A 409 -20.53 -1.52 2.63
CA VAL A 409 -20.44 -0.45 1.62
C VAL A 409 -21.75 -0.31 0.84
N GLU A 410 -22.37 -1.42 0.44
CA GLU A 410 -23.66 -1.42 -0.26
C GLU A 410 -24.79 -0.90 0.63
N ALA A 411 -24.87 -1.36 1.87
CA ALA A 411 -25.89 -0.91 2.81
C ALA A 411 -25.79 0.60 3.09
N ARG A 412 -24.57 1.12 3.25
CA ARG A 412 -24.35 2.58 3.36
C ARG A 412 -24.80 3.34 2.11
N ARG A 413 -24.49 2.83 0.91
CA ARG A 413 -24.92 3.46 -0.35
C ARG A 413 -26.44 3.52 -0.48
N ARG A 414 -27.15 2.47 -0.08
CA ARG A 414 -28.62 2.45 -0.06
C ARG A 414 -29.18 3.50 0.89
N LEU A 415 -28.65 3.56 2.12
CA LEU A 415 -29.06 4.56 3.11
C LEU A 415 -28.84 6.01 2.62
N HIS A 416 -27.76 6.27 1.90
CA HIS A 416 -27.52 7.57 1.26
C HIS A 416 -28.49 7.91 0.14
N ALA A 417 -28.98 6.91 -0.59
CA ALA A 417 -29.95 7.12 -1.65
C ALA A 417 -31.35 7.40 -1.08
N GLU A 418 -31.69 6.83 0.08
CA GLU A 418 -32.98 7.02 0.76
C GLU A 418 -33.09 8.35 1.52
N THR A 419 -31.95 8.98 1.85
CA THR A 419 -31.89 10.24 2.63
C THR A 419 -31.67 11.49 1.77
N LYS A 420 -31.55 11.33 0.45
CA LYS A 420 -31.52 12.41 -0.54
C LYS A 420 -32.87 12.51 -1.22
#